data_AF-A0A661A2A2-F1
#
_entry.id   AF-A0A661A2A2-F1
#
_cell.length_a   1.000
_cell.length_b   1.000
_cell.length_c   1.000
_cell.angle_alpha   90.00
_cell.angle_beta   90.00
_cell.angle_gamma   90.00
#
_symmetry.space_group_name_H-M   'P 1'
#
loop_
_entity.id
_entity.type
_entity.pdbx_description
1 polymer ?
#
loop_
_entity_poly.entity_id
_entity_poly.type
_entity_poly.pdbx_seq_one_letter_code
_entity_poly.pdbx_strand_id
1 'polypeptide(L)'
;NGGIMDERKGFTLIELMIVIIIIGILTAIGIGNYIKLMEKARVASVMANMHTTQIEVELFGTDSLTYPSDASQIITILPQNLYNPYNKNLPALQDRSDEDIPGVVEYYVNTSRNLYQITGFNKDTEAISLTLTPSRALF
;
A
#
# COMPACT_ATOMS: atom_id res chain seq x y z
N ASN A 1 -33.67 -60.55 5.61
CA ASN A 1 -32.67 -59.60 5.10
C ASN A 1 -33.39 -58.41 4.49
N GLY A 2 -33.67 -57.38 5.30
CA GLY A 2 -34.23 -56.12 4.83
C GLY A 2 -33.10 -55.22 4.36
N GLY A 3 -32.96 -55.04 3.04
CA GLY A 3 -31.99 -54.10 2.47
C GLY A 3 -32.46 -52.67 2.69
N ILE A 4 -31.64 -51.85 3.33
CA ILE A 4 -31.87 -50.41 3.44
C ILE A 4 -31.74 -49.83 2.03
N MET A 5 -32.84 -49.28 1.51
CA MET A 5 -32.88 -48.59 0.22
C MET A 5 -32.38 -47.16 0.45
N ASP A 6 -31.14 -46.87 0.07
CA ASP A 6 -30.62 -45.50 0.09
C ASP A 6 -31.36 -44.64 -0.95
N GLU A 7 -32.25 -43.76 -0.46
CA GLU A 7 -32.91 -42.75 -1.26
C GLU A 7 -31.89 -41.74 -1.79
N ARG A 8 -31.42 -41.95 -3.02
CA ARG A 8 -30.59 -40.96 -3.72
C ARG A 8 -31.43 -39.72 -4.03
N LYS A 9 -31.43 -38.74 -3.14
CA LYS A 9 -31.99 -37.41 -3.36
C LYS A 9 -31.10 -36.65 -4.36
N GLY A 10 -31.59 -36.49 -5.59
CA GLY A 10 -30.95 -35.66 -6.62
C GLY A 10 -31.28 -34.18 -6.43
N PHE A 11 -30.31 -33.31 -6.70
CA PHE A 11 -30.48 -31.85 -6.67
C PHE A 11 -31.29 -31.38 -7.89
N THR A 12 -32.20 -30.42 -7.72
CA THR A 12 -33.00 -29.92 -8.84
C THR A 12 -32.26 -28.85 -9.64
N LEU A 13 -32.51 -28.76 -10.95
CA LEU A 13 -31.95 -27.70 -11.78
C LEU A 13 -32.42 -26.31 -11.34
N ILE A 14 -33.66 -26.21 -10.85
CA ILE A 14 -34.21 -24.93 -10.38
C ILE A 14 -33.54 -24.44 -9.09
N GLU A 15 -33.17 -25.35 -8.17
CA GLU A 15 -32.36 -24.99 -7.00
C GLU A 15 -31.02 -24.41 -7.43
N LEU A 16 -30.36 -25.00 -8.43
CA LEU A 16 -29.10 -24.47 -8.93
C LEU A 16 -29.28 -23.12 -9.62
N MET A 17 -30.35 -22.95 -10.40
CA MET A 17 -30.65 -21.70 -11.10
C MET A 17 -30.89 -20.54 -10.14
N ILE A 18 -31.66 -20.73 -9.08
CA ILE A 18 -31.92 -19.68 -8.09
C ILE A 18 -30.62 -19.29 -7.37
N VAL A 19 -29.77 -20.27 -7.04
CA VAL A 19 -28.49 -20.04 -6.37
C VAL A 19 -27.56 -19.17 -7.23
N ILE A 20 -27.38 -19.49 -8.51
CA ILE A 20 -26.51 -18.68 -9.39
C ILE A 20 -27.07 -17.27 -9.63
N ILE A 21 -28.40 -17.10 -9.65
CA ILE A 21 -29.04 -15.78 -9.78
C ILE A 21 -28.74 -14.92 -8.54
N ILE A 22 -28.91 -15.48 -7.34
CA ILE A 22 -28.64 -14.76 -6.09
C ILE A 22 -27.15 -14.40 -6.00
N ILE A 23 -26.24 -15.34 -6.30
CA ILE A 23 -24.79 -15.08 -6.32
C ILE A 23 -24.45 -14.00 -7.35
N GLY A 24 -25.08 -14.01 -8.52
CA GLY A 24 -24.90 -13.00 -9.56
C GLY A 24 -25.26 -11.60 -9.09
N ILE A 25 -26.40 -11.44 -8.41
CA ILE A 25 -26.84 -10.14 -7.86
C ILE A 25 -25.89 -9.65 -6.77
N LEU A 26 -25.52 -10.53 -5.83
CA LEU A 26 -24.58 -10.18 -4.75
C LEU A 26 -23.22 -9.79 -5.30
N THR A 27 -22.71 -10.53 -6.28
CA THR A 27 -21.41 -10.28 -6.91
C THR A 27 -21.40 -8.97 -7.69
N ALA A 28 -22.50 -8.65 -8.40
CA ALA A 28 -22.62 -7.40 -9.15
C ALA A 28 -22.48 -6.16 -8.25
N ILE A 29 -23.07 -6.17 -7.05
CA ILE A 29 -22.94 -5.08 -6.09
C ILE A 29 -21.58 -5.15 -5.36
N GLY A 30 -21.13 -6.36 -5.02
CA GLY A 30 -19.93 -6.60 -4.23
C GLY A 30 -18.64 -6.14 -4.90
N ILE A 31 -18.47 -6.40 -6.21
CA ILE A 31 -17.23 -6.07 -6.94
C ILE A 31 -16.92 -4.57 -6.91
N GLY A 32 -17.91 -3.71 -7.16
CA GLY A 32 -17.69 -2.27 -7.21
C GLY A 32 -17.21 -1.69 -5.87
N ASN A 33 -17.83 -2.13 -4.76
CA ASN A 33 -17.42 -1.72 -3.43
C ASN A 33 -16.05 -2.30 -3.04
N TYR A 34 -15.79 -3.56 -3.41
CA TYR A 34 -14.52 -4.22 -3.17
C TYR A 34 -13.35 -3.46 -3.81
N ILE A 35 -13.48 -3.02 -5.08
CA ILE A 35 -12.42 -2.25 -5.76
C ILE A 35 -12.11 -0.95 -5.03
N LYS A 36 -13.14 -0.22 -4.57
CA LYS A 36 -12.96 1.03 -3.81
C LYS A 36 -12.29 0.80 -2.46
N LEU A 37 -12.63 -0.29 -1.77
CA LEU A 37 -11.99 -0.66 -0.50
C LEU A 37 -10.53 -1.04 -0.71
N MET A 38 -10.22 -1.79 -1.76
CA MET A 38 -8.85 -2.14 -2.13
C MET A 38 -8.02 -0.90 -2.44
N GLU A 39 -8.59 0.08 -3.16
CA GLU A 39 -7.89 1.34 -3.43
C GLU A 39 -7.57 2.12 -2.16
N LYS A 40 -8.53 2.24 -1.24
CA LYS A 40 -8.30 2.87 0.08
C LYS A 40 -7.22 2.14 0.87
N ALA A 41 -7.20 0.80 0.83
CA ALA A 41 -6.18 0.02 1.50
C ALA A 41 -4.78 0.23 0.91
N ARG A 42 -4.67 0.39 -0.42
CA ARG A 42 -3.39 0.73 -1.08
C ARG A 42 -2.90 2.11 -0.69
N VAL A 43 -3.75 3.14 -0.74
CA VAL A 43 -3.41 4.50 -0.29
C VAL A 43 -2.95 4.50 1.17
N ALA A 44 -3.67 3.78 2.06
CA ALA A 44 -3.26 3.64 3.45
C ALA A 44 -1.90 2.94 3.62
N SER A 45 -1.60 1.96 2.75
CA SER A 45 -0.30 1.29 2.74
C SER A 45 0.82 2.23 2.27
N VAL A 46 0.58 3.10 1.28
CA VAL A 46 1.53 4.15 0.89
C VAL A 46 1.81 5.10 2.05
N MET A 47 0.77 5.55 2.76
CA MET A 47 0.94 6.40 3.96
C MET A 47 1.75 5.69 5.06
N ALA A 48 1.52 4.39 5.27
CA ALA A 48 2.30 3.60 6.21
C ALA A 48 3.78 3.48 5.80
N ASN A 49 4.04 3.30 4.50
CA ASN A 49 5.40 3.31 3.96
C ASN A 49 6.07 4.67 4.20
N MET A 50 5.37 5.79 3.92
CA MET A 50 5.89 7.14 4.18
C MET A 50 6.27 7.36 5.65
N HIS A 51 5.41 6.93 6.56
CA HIS A 51 5.67 7.05 8.01
C HIS A 51 6.86 6.18 8.45
N THR A 52 6.98 4.97 7.89
CA THR A 52 8.13 4.09 8.15
C THR A 52 9.42 4.73 7.66
N THR A 53 9.43 5.27 6.43
CA THR A 53 10.56 6.03 5.89
C THR A 53 10.92 7.23 6.77
N GLN A 54 9.92 7.97 7.26
CA GLN A 54 10.15 9.12 8.14
C GLN A 54 10.86 8.71 9.44
N ILE A 55 10.41 7.64 10.09
CA ILE A 55 11.04 7.15 11.32
C ILE A 55 12.52 6.84 11.09
N GLU A 56 12.84 6.10 10.02
CA GLU A 56 14.22 5.72 9.72
C GLU A 56 15.10 6.94 9.34
N VAL A 57 14.54 7.91 8.61
CA VAL A 57 15.24 9.16 8.29
C VAL A 57 15.55 9.97 9.56
N GLU A 58 14.60 10.09 10.48
CA GLU A 58 14.80 10.80 11.75
C GLU A 58 15.74 10.06 12.70
N LEU A 59 15.69 8.72 12.71
CA LEU A 59 16.62 7.89 13.47
C LEU A 59 18.05 8.09 12.95
N PHE A 60 18.24 8.04 11.63
CA PHE A 60 19.53 8.32 11.01
C PHE A 60 20.04 9.74 11.35
N GLY A 61 19.15 10.73 11.28
CA GLY A 61 19.46 12.12 11.64
C GLY A 61 19.85 12.30 13.12
N THR A 62 19.26 11.50 14.01
CA THR A 62 19.60 11.48 15.44
C THR A 62 21.01 10.94 15.68
N ASP A 63 21.40 9.89 14.96
CA ASP A 63 22.71 9.25 15.12
C ASP A 63 23.84 10.02 14.42
N SER A 64 23.56 10.59 13.24
CA SER A 64 24.57 11.20 12.36
C SER A 64 24.59 12.72 12.38
N LEU A 65 23.65 13.39 13.07
CA LEU A 65 23.40 14.84 13.06
C LEU A 65 23.05 15.43 11.68
N THR A 66 22.93 14.58 10.66
CA THR A 66 22.58 14.91 9.27
C THR A 66 21.61 13.89 8.73
N TYR A 67 20.69 14.32 7.88
CA TYR A 67 19.79 13.40 7.18
C TYR A 67 20.51 12.61 6.06
N PRO A 68 19.99 11.42 5.69
CA PRO A 68 20.53 10.62 4.58
C PRO A 68 20.69 11.44 3.30
N SER A 69 21.76 11.23 2.54
CA SER A 69 21.97 11.95 1.27
C SER A 69 21.06 11.49 0.14
N ASP A 70 20.53 10.27 0.28
CA ASP A 70 19.73 9.57 -0.72
C ASP A 70 18.97 8.40 -0.06
N ALA A 71 17.97 7.88 -0.76
CA ALA A 71 17.11 6.80 -0.31
C ALA A 71 17.88 5.48 -0.13
N SER A 72 18.99 5.26 -0.85
CA SER A 72 19.74 4.00 -0.77
C SER A 72 20.35 3.75 0.61
N GLN A 73 20.70 4.82 1.32
CA GLN A 73 21.22 4.76 2.69
C GLN A 73 20.19 4.28 3.70
N ILE A 74 18.89 4.52 3.46
CA ILE A 74 17.80 4.08 4.33
C ILE A 74 17.16 2.76 3.87
N ILE A 75 17.26 2.40 2.59
CA ILE A 75 16.71 1.12 2.09
C ILE A 75 17.27 -0.10 2.82
N THR A 76 18.53 -0.04 3.28
CA THR A 76 19.17 -1.16 4.00
C THR A 76 18.72 -1.32 5.46
N ILE A 77 18.13 -0.29 6.05
CA ILE A 77 17.64 -0.28 7.45
C ILE A 77 16.12 -0.40 7.54
N LEU A 78 15.40 -0.19 6.44
CA LEU A 78 13.95 -0.38 6.39
C LEU A 78 13.55 -1.84 6.67
N PRO A 79 12.36 -2.06 7.24
CA PRO A 79 11.84 -3.40 7.44
C PRO A 79 11.73 -4.14 6.09
N GLN A 80 12.19 -5.40 6.06
CA GLN A 80 12.35 -6.20 4.83
C GLN A 80 11.05 -6.47 4.04
N ASN A 81 9.90 -6.10 4.61
CA ASN A 81 8.59 -6.28 4.00
C ASN A 81 7.99 -4.98 3.42
N LEU A 82 8.77 -3.91 3.28
CA LEU A 82 8.30 -2.72 2.58
C LEU A 82 8.12 -3.02 1.08
N TYR A 83 6.91 -2.84 0.56
CA TYR A 83 6.60 -3.09 -0.85
C TYR A 83 5.68 -2.01 -1.42
N ASN A 84 5.71 -1.86 -2.75
CA ASN A 84 4.80 -0.96 -3.46
C ASN A 84 3.39 -1.58 -3.53
N PRO A 85 2.35 -0.92 -2.98
CA PRO A 85 1.00 -1.49 -2.88
C PRO A 85 0.27 -1.71 -4.21
N TYR A 86 0.69 -1.05 -5.28
CA TYR A 86 0.09 -1.15 -6.60
C TYR A 86 0.81 -2.16 -7.50
N ASN A 87 2.13 -2.29 -7.36
CA ASN A 87 2.92 -3.27 -8.10
C ASN A 87 4.20 -3.66 -7.34
N LYS A 88 4.30 -4.91 -6.89
CA LYS A 88 5.44 -5.42 -6.11
C LYS A 88 6.78 -5.42 -6.84
N ASN A 89 6.77 -5.29 -8.17
CA ASN A 89 7.99 -5.22 -8.97
C ASN A 89 8.50 -3.77 -9.12
N LEU A 90 7.72 -2.78 -8.68
CA LEU A 90 8.11 -1.37 -8.65
C LEU A 90 8.69 -1.01 -7.27
N PRO A 91 9.56 0.01 -7.19
CA PRO A 91 10.12 0.47 -5.93
C PRO A 91 9.01 0.92 -4.96
N ALA A 92 9.18 0.57 -3.69
CA ALA A 92 8.36 1.08 -2.60
C ALA A 92 8.87 2.44 -2.10
N LEU A 93 10.18 2.65 -2.20
CA LEU A 93 10.91 3.87 -1.85
C LEU A 93 11.97 4.13 -2.91
N GLN A 94 12.13 5.39 -3.30
CA GLN A 94 13.20 5.85 -4.17
C GLN A 94 13.56 7.31 -3.87
N ASP A 95 14.64 7.80 -4.48
CA ASP A 95 14.91 9.23 -4.53
C ASP A 95 13.90 9.93 -5.43
N ARG A 96 13.61 11.20 -5.11
CA ARG A 96 12.77 12.04 -5.94
C ARG A 96 13.23 12.03 -7.39
N SER A 97 12.30 11.70 -8.26
CA SER A 97 12.50 11.58 -9.70
C SER A 97 11.37 12.29 -10.45
N ASP A 98 11.49 12.37 -11.77
CA ASP A 98 10.40 12.77 -12.65
C ASP A 98 9.58 11.55 -13.14
N GLU A 99 9.80 10.37 -12.58
CA GLU A 99 9.10 9.14 -12.97
C GLU A 99 7.72 9.04 -12.31
N ASP A 100 6.68 8.86 -13.13
CA ASP A 100 5.31 8.64 -12.71
C ASP A 100 5.11 7.19 -12.22
N ILE A 101 5.48 6.90 -10.97
CA ILE A 101 5.35 5.56 -10.37
C ILE A 101 4.21 5.54 -9.33
N PRO A 102 3.11 4.83 -9.61
CA PRO A 102 2.04 4.66 -8.64
C PRO A 102 2.51 3.97 -7.37
N GLY A 103 2.10 4.48 -6.21
CA GLY A 103 2.40 3.85 -4.92
C GLY A 103 3.80 4.03 -4.38
N VAL A 104 4.67 4.74 -5.10
CA VAL A 104 6.03 4.98 -4.66
C VAL A 104 6.03 6.01 -3.54
N VAL A 105 6.98 5.85 -2.62
CA VAL A 105 7.40 6.91 -1.70
C VAL A 105 8.69 7.51 -2.24
N GLU A 106 8.72 8.81 -2.46
CA GLU A 106 9.91 9.54 -2.86
C GLU A 106 10.52 10.28 -1.68
N TYR A 107 11.83 10.17 -1.59
CA TYR A 107 12.66 10.88 -0.63
C TYR A 107 13.46 11.99 -1.33
N TYR A 108 13.53 13.16 -0.71
CA TYR A 108 14.39 14.24 -1.17
C TYR A 108 15.03 14.92 0.04
N VAL A 109 16.32 15.22 -0.07
CA VAL A 109 17.07 15.95 0.96
C VAL A 109 17.70 17.21 0.36
N ASN A 110 17.65 18.28 1.14
CA ASN A 110 18.46 19.47 0.95
C ASN A 110 19.53 19.50 2.04
N THR A 111 20.71 18.99 1.71
CA THR A 111 21.85 18.88 2.64
C THR A 111 22.31 20.26 3.15
N SER A 112 22.25 21.30 2.32
CA SER A 112 22.62 22.67 2.70
C SER A 112 21.74 23.28 3.78
N ARG A 113 20.46 22.88 3.85
CA ARG A 113 19.49 23.38 4.83
C ARG A 113 19.18 22.38 5.93
N ASN A 114 19.77 21.18 5.84
CA ASN A 114 19.42 20.01 6.65
C ASN A 114 17.90 19.79 6.71
N LEU A 115 17.26 19.85 5.54
CA LEU A 115 15.82 19.63 5.38
C LEU A 115 15.60 18.38 4.53
N TYR A 116 14.62 17.57 4.86
CA TYR A 116 14.17 16.50 3.98
C TYR A 116 12.67 16.64 3.68
N GLN A 117 12.24 15.95 2.62
CA GLN A 117 10.88 15.85 2.18
C GLN A 117 10.59 14.40 1.81
N ILE A 118 9.45 13.89 2.26
CA ILE A 118 8.90 12.59 1.85
C ILE A 118 7.58 12.86 1.14
N THR A 119 7.38 12.24 -0.03
CA THR A 119 6.15 12.36 -0.83
C THR A 119 5.67 10.97 -1.21
N GLY A 120 4.38 10.67 -1.05
CA GLY A 120 3.80 9.40 -1.52
C GLY A 120 2.86 9.65 -2.68
N PHE A 121 2.73 8.67 -3.58
CA PHE A 121 1.89 8.79 -4.78
C PHE A 121 0.75 7.76 -4.79
N ASN A 122 -0.45 8.19 -5.21
CA ASN A 122 -1.60 7.29 -5.37
C ASN A 122 -1.55 6.54 -6.72
N LYS A 123 -2.63 5.83 -7.08
CA LYS A 123 -2.70 5.10 -8.36
C LYS A 123 -2.50 6.00 -9.59
N ASP A 124 -3.01 7.24 -9.50
CA ASP A 124 -3.09 8.21 -10.59
C ASP A 124 -1.87 9.14 -10.59
N THR A 125 -0.81 8.76 -9.85
CA THR A 125 0.44 9.51 -9.64
C THR A 125 0.21 10.93 -9.11
N GLU A 126 -0.94 11.14 -8.47
CA GLU A 126 -1.18 12.35 -7.71
C GLU A 126 -0.48 12.22 -6.37
N ALA A 127 0.26 13.27 -6.01
CA ALA A 127 0.90 13.37 -4.72
C ALA A 127 -0.15 13.31 -3.61
N ILE A 128 -0.08 12.28 -2.78
CA ILE A 128 -0.79 12.21 -1.51
C ILE A 128 -0.01 13.11 -0.56
N SER A 129 -0.57 14.28 -0.27
CA SER A 129 0.11 15.34 0.47
C SER A 129 0.28 15.01 1.95
N LEU A 130 1.39 14.34 2.27
CA LEU A 130 2.02 14.30 3.59
C LEU A 130 3.42 14.89 3.43
N THR A 131 3.50 16.21 3.24
CA THR A 131 4.79 16.90 3.23
C THR A 131 5.31 17.00 4.66
N LEU A 132 6.02 15.96 5.08
CA LEU A 132 6.69 15.91 6.36
C LEU A 132 7.98 16.72 6.23
N THR A 133 7.97 17.92 6.81
CA THR A 133 9.17 18.76 6.97
C THR A 133 9.75 18.45 8.35
N PRO A 134 11.08 18.32 8.51
CA PRO A 134 11.66 18.00 9.80
C PRO A 134 11.19 18.96 10.89
N SER A 135 10.79 18.39 12.03
CA SER A 135 10.41 19.15 13.22
C SER A 135 11.70 19.58 13.93
N ARG A 136 12.32 20.67 13.48
CA ARG A 136 13.44 21.25 14.22
C ARG A 136 12.88 21.87 15.51
N ALA A 137 12.90 21.12 16.61
CA ALA A 137 12.77 21.69 17.95
C ALA A 137 13.94 22.65 18.15
N LEU A 138 13.62 23.93 18.30
CA LEU A 138 14.57 24.98 18.63
C LEU A 138 15.14 24.70 20.03
N PHE A 139 16.42 24.30 20.10
CA PHE A 139 17.27 24.49 21.27
C PHE A 139 18.66 24.92 20.80
#